data_AF-M1B3R0-F1
#
_entry.id   AF-M1B3R0-F1
#
_cell.length_a   1.000
_cell.length_b   1.000
_cell.length_c   1.000
_cell.angle_alpha   90.00
_cell.angle_beta   90.00
_cell.angle_gamma   90.00
#
_symmetry.space_group_name_H-M   'P 1'
#
loop_
_entity.id
_entity.type
_entity.pdbx_description
1 polymer ?
#
loop_
_entity_poly.entity_id
_entity_poly.type
_entity_poly.pdbx_seq_one_letter_code
_entity_poly.pdbx_strand_id
1 'polypeptide(L)'
;MTFTSFISFLLISYLVQTKGRNDSTCPKSFSCGNLTDLSFPFSLSTQPDCGIMFLSGCDTKPFPRIQLFPEGDWYYALGNPFNYTVELGDPKLHAELMQHKCQAFNKNFSLPNSYFFLPNSPSISFEIVPMNFVNFFKCNSTSKSTPNITQKNNDHFAGYKMYNGCKGFSIYYKLPGDDDDEDVRAGNLPANCSLIRLPIRSISDDVGLFNMLSPAFLVEYKLSEGCYRCHYGRGQCRTDIANKFHCTYPNNPQAQGHQENNPHAQDAITTRRKFGLTLGAGS
;
A
#
# COMPACT_ATOMS: atom_id res chain seq x y z
N MET A 1 -36.22 50.27 19.53
CA MET A 1 -36.64 48.95 18.99
C MET A 1 -35.73 48.53 17.83
N THR A 2 -34.42 48.45 18.06
CA THR A 2 -33.42 48.21 16.97
C THR A 2 -32.40 47.13 17.34
N PHE A 3 -32.22 46.83 18.63
CA PHE A 3 -31.27 45.80 19.09
C PHE A 3 -31.76 44.36 18.89
N THR A 4 -33.07 44.10 18.97
CA THR A 4 -33.63 42.75 18.76
C THR A 4 -33.53 42.30 17.30
N SER A 5 -33.52 43.24 16.35
CA SER A 5 -33.40 42.94 14.92
C SER A 5 -31.98 42.49 14.54
N PHE A 6 -30.95 43.10 15.13
CA PHE A 6 -29.55 42.72 14.87
C PHE A 6 -29.19 41.33 15.40
N ILE A 7 -29.69 40.96 16.58
CA ILE A 7 -29.46 39.62 17.15
C ILE A 7 -30.15 38.54 16.30
N SER A 8 -31.33 38.85 15.75
CA SER A 8 -32.04 37.92 14.85
C SER A 8 -31.31 37.74 13.52
N PHE A 9 -30.73 38.79 12.95
CA PHE A 9 -29.91 38.69 11.74
C PHE A 9 -28.63 37.89 11.97
N LEU A 10 -27.95 38.06 13.11
CA LEU A 10 -26.76 37.28 13.45
C LEU A 10 -27.07 35.79 13.68
N LEU A 11 -28.21 35.47 14.32
CA LEU A 11 -28.65 34.09 14.49
C LEU A 11 -29.03 33.43 13.16
N ILE A 12 -29.68 34.15 12.23
CA ILE A 12 -29.96 33.63 10.89
C ILE A 12 -28.67 33.45 10.08
N SER A 13 -27.70 34.37 10.23
CA SER A 13 -26.36 34.25 9.61
C SER A 13 -25.58 33.04 10.13
N TYR A 14 -25.72 32.72 11.42
CA TYR A 14 -25.10 31.55 12.03
C TYR A 14 -25.81 30.24 11.63
N LEU A 15 -27.14 30.26 11.51
CA LEU A 15 -27.94 29.11 11.05
C LEU A 15 -27.78 28.85 9.54
N VAL A 16 -27.43 29.86 8.74
CA VAL A 16 -27.11 29.70 7.31
C VAL A 16 -25.75 29.01 7.11
N GLN A 17 -24.86 28.98 8.11
CA GLN A 17 -23.61 28.21 8.03
C GLN A 17 -23.76 26.71 8.37
N THR A 18 -24.95 26.23 8.75
CA THR A 18 -25.17 24.79 9.00
C THR A 18 -25.92 24.06 7.89
N LYS A 19 -26.13 24.68 6.73
CA LYS A 19 -26.60 23.95 5.55
C LYS A 19 -25.40 23.58 4.69
N GLY A 20 -24.80 22.42 5.01
CA GLY A 20 -23.90 21.70 4.13
C GLY A 20 -24.57 21.59 2.76
N ARG A 21 -24.18 22.47 1.86
CA ARG A 21 -24.60 22.46 0.48
C ARG A 21 -23.90 21.25 -0.14
N ASN A 22 -24.64 20.16 -0.28
CA ASN A 22 -24.27 19.00 -1.06
C ASN A 22 -24.24 19.35 -2.57
N ASP A 23 -23.42 20.33 -2.95
CA ASP A 23 -22.90 20.42 -4.32
C ASP A 23 -21.71 19.46 -4.35
N SER A 24 -21.98 18.18 -4.59
CA SER A 24 -20.97 17.10 -4.63
C SER A 24 -20.09 17.20 -5.88
N THR A 25 -19.40 18.33 -6.05
CA THR A 25 -18.29 18.43 -6.99
C THR A 25 -17.03 18.02 -6.23
N CYS A 26 -16.56 16.81 -6.49
CA CYS A 26 -15.30 16.35 -5.93
C CYS A 26 -14.17 17.33 -6.27
N PRO A 27 -13.32 17.68 -5.28
CA PRO A 27 -12.23 18.60 -5.52
C PRO A 27 -11.28 18.00 -6.55
N LYS A 28 -10.81 18.82 -7.50
CA LYS A 28 -9.81 18.38 -8.49
C LYS A 28 -8.48 18.04 -7.82
N SER A 29 -8.12 18.83 -6.80
CA SER A 29 -6.99 18.58 -5.92
C SER A 29 -7.30 19.05 -4.51
N PHE A 30 -6.63 18.47 -3.52
CA PHE A 30 -6.74 18.82 -2.11
C PHE A 30 -5.43 18.53 -1.38
N SER A 31 -5.38 18.83 -0.08
CA SER A 31 -4.24 18.52 0.79
C SER A 31 -4.72 17.84 2.06
N CYS A 32 -3.86 17.02 2.66
CA CYS A 32 -4.13 16.35 3.92
C CYS A 32 -2.83 16.22 4.73
N GLY A 33 -2.70 16.98 5.82
CA GLY A 33 -1.47 17.05 6.60
C GLY A 33 -0.29 17.53 5.75
N ASN A 34 0.77 16.72 5.68
CA ASN A 34 1.96 16.99 4.87
C ASN A 34 1.83 16.58 3.40
N LEU A 35 0.74 15.93 3.00
CA LEU A 35 0.50 15.55 1.61
C LEU A 35 -0.24 16.67 0.88
N THR A 36 0.42 17.31 -0.08
CA THR A 36 -0.16 18.35 -0.95
C THR A 36 -0.50 17.78 -2.33
N ASP A 37 -1.29 18.55 -3.10
CA ASP A 37 -1.60 18.24 -4.51
C ASP A 37 -2.19 16.85 -4.74
N LEU A 38 -2.93 16.34 -3.76
CA LEU A 38 -3.62 15.07 -3.85
C LEU A 38 -4.82 15.17 -4.77
N SER A 39 -4.98 14.22 -5.66
CA SER A 39 -6.16 14.05 -6.52
C SER A 39 -6.67 12.63 -6.45
N PHE A 40 -7.68 12.28 -7.25
CA PHE A 40 -8.03 10.88 -7.49
C PHE A 40 -6.77 10.03 -7.79
N PRO A 41 -6.61 8.83 -7.19
CA PRO A 41 -7.60 8.03 -6.45
C PRO A 41 -7.81 8.39 -4.97
N PHE A 42 -7.08 9.36 -4.44
CA PHE A 42 -7.22 9.77 -3.03
C PHE A 42 -8.53 10.53 -2.81
N SER A 43 -9.12 10.35 -1.63
CA SER A 43 -10.26 11.12 -1.14
C SER A 43 -10.19 11.31 0.37
N LEU A 44 -10.85 12.35 0.87
CA LEU A 44 -11.08 12.49 2.30
C LEU A 44 -12.13 11.46 2.74
N SER A 45 -11.99 10.90 3.93
CA SER A 45 -12.99 9.99 4.51
C SER A 45 -14.37 10.64 4.68
N THR A 46 -14.43 11.98 4.71
CA THR A 46 -15.67 12.78 4.72
C THR A 46 -16.30 12.94 3.34
N GLN A 47 -15.59 12.56 2.27
CA GLN A 47 -16.04 12.62 0.88
C GLN A 47 -15.75 11.28 0.17
N PRO A 48 -16.33 10.16 0.65
CA PRO A 48 -16.02 8.83 0.14
C PRO A 48 -16.40 8.63 -1.33
N ASP A 49 -17.32 9.43 -1.86
CA ASP A 49 -17.73 9.37 -3.28
C ASP A 49 -16.66 9.93 -4.25
N CYS A 50 -15.61 10.59 -3.73
CA CYS A 50 -14.63 11.30 -4.56
C CYS A 50 -13.37 10.52 -4.92
N GLY A 51 -13.20 9.33 -4.36
CA GLY A 51 -12.01 8.51 -4.56
C GLY A 51 -12.15 7.16 -3.88
N ILE A 52 -11.13 6.33 -4.05
CA ILE A 52 -11.12 4.93 -3.61
C ILE A 52 -10.00 4.62 -2.61
N MET A 53 -9.16 5.61 -2.30
CA MET A 53 -8.15 5.56 -1.24
C MET A 53 -8.47 6.64 -0.21
N PHE A 54 -8.85 6.23 1.00
CA PHE A 54 -9.43 7.15 1.98
C PHE A 54 -8.36 7.68 2.94
N LEU A 55 -8.24 9.00 3.01
CA LEU A 55 -7.42 9.73 3.97
C LEU A 55 -8.27 10.23 5.13
N SER A 56 -7.75 10.10 6.35
CA SER A 56 -8.39 10.60 7.56
C SER A 56 -7.37 11.25 8.50
N GLY A 57 -7.86 12.12 9.39
CA GLY A 57 -7.03 12.75 10.40
C GLY A 57 -5.97 13.69 9.82
N CYS A 58 -6.31 14.52 8.83
CA CYS A 58 -5.38 15.44 8.18
C CYS A 58 -4.72 16.44 9.15
N ASP A 59 -5.37 16.76 10.26
CA ASP A 59 -4.83 17.64 11.31
C ASP A 59 -4.08 16.87 12.42
N THR A 60 -3.98 15.54 12.29
CA THR A 60 -3.37 14.67 13.30
C THR A 60 -1.85 14.63 13.12
N LYS A 61 -1.11 14.76 14.24
CA LYS A 61 0.34 14.61 14.28
C LYS A 61 0.74 13.19 14.73
N PRO A 62 1.84 12.61 14.24
CA PRO A 62 2.77 13.18 13.25
C PRO A 62 2.29 13.07 11.80
N PHE A 63 1.42 12.10 11.48
CA PHE A 63 0.99 11.82 10.11
C PHE A 63 -0.51 11.57 10.03
N PRO A 64 -1.16 11.95 8.91
CA PRO A 64 -2.50 11.47 8.56
C PRO A 64 -2.53 9.94 8.42
N ARG A 65 -3.74 9.39 8.37
CA ARG A 65 -3.95 7.96 8.12
C ARG A 65 -4.57 7.72 6.76
N ILE A 66 -4.21 6.59 6.15
CA ILE A 66 -4.73 6.13 4.87
C ILE A 66 -5.22 4.69 4.95
N GLN A 67 -6.33 4.43 4.28
CA GLN A 67 -6.90 3.11 4.08
C GLN A 67 -6.87 2.79 2.58
N LEU A 68 -6.17 1.71 2.19
CA LEU A 68 -6.03 1.30 0.78
C LEU A 68 -7.28 0.60 0.24
N PHE A 69 -8.07 -0.03 1.12
CA PHE A 69 -9.30 -0.75 0.79
C PHE A 69 -10.36 -0.46 1.84
N PRO A 70 -11.65 -0.47 1.48
CA PRO A 70 -12.72 -0.46 2.46
C PRO A 70 -12.50 -1.56 3.52
N GLU A 71 -12.68 -1.22 4.80
CA GLU A 71 -12.53 -2.13 5.95
C GLU A 71 -11.11 -2.71 6.16
N GLY A 72 -10.11 -2.29 5.37
CA GLY A 72 -8.72 -2.69 5.55
C GLY A 72 -8.03 -2.03 6.74
N ASP A 73 -6.79 -2.44 7.00
CA ASP A 73 -5.94 -1.82 8.02
C ASP A 73 -5.64 -0.34 7.65
N TRP A 74 -5.55 0.50 8.68
CA TRP A 74 -5.11 1.89 8.56
C TRP A 74 -3.59 1.99 8.67
N TYR A 75 -2.97 2.69 7.72
CA TYR A 75 -1.55 3.00 7.70
C TYR A 75 -1.33 4.49 7.94
N TYR A 76 -0.14 4.88 8.37
CA TYR A 76 0.29 6.27 8.29
C TYR A 76 0.57 6.63 6.84
N ALA A 77 0.06 7.77 6.37
CA ALA A 77 0.42 8.35 5.08
C ALA A 77 1.66 9.21 5.29
N LEU A 78 2.83 8.69 4.94
CA LEU A 78 4.12 9.37 5.18
C LEU A 78 4.43 10.37 4.06
N GLY A 79 4.05 10.03 2.83
CA GLY A 79 4.24 10.90 1.67
C GLY A 79 3.75 10.26 0.37
N ASN A 80 3.91 11.02 -0.72
CA ASN A 80 3.69 10.57 -2.09
C ASN A 80 4.89 11.02 -2.94
N PRO A 81 6.02 10.28 -2.88
CA PRO A 81 7.28 10.73 -3.45
C PRO A 81 7.31 10.66 -4.99
N PHE A 82 6.51 9.78 -5.61
CA PHE A 82 6.46 9.58 -7.05
C PHE A 82 5.02 9.39 -7.55
N ASN A 83 4.78 9.69 -8.83
CA ASN A 83 3.48 9.42 -9.45
C ASN A 83 3.05 7.97 -9.26
N TYR A 84 1.76 7.77 -8.94
CA TYR A 84 1.17 6.45 -8.71
C TYR A 84 1.74 5.68 -7.52
N THR A 85 2.41 6.36 -6.58
CA THR A 85 2.93 5.73 -5.37
C THR A 85 2.38 6.37 -4.09
N VAL A 86 2.51 5.68 -2.97
CA VAL A 86 2.28 6.23 -1.65
C VAL A 86 3.25 5.57 -0.67
N GLU A 87 3.91 6.38 0.14
CA GLU A 87 4.75 5.90 1.23
C GLU A 87 3.89 5.69 2.48
N LEU A 88 3.89 4.46 2.99
CA LEU A 88 3.06 4.03 4.09
C LEU A 88 3.91 3.66 5.29
N GLY A 89 3.41 3.96 6.49
CA GLY A 89 3.95 3.45 7.75
C GLY A 89 2.99 2.49 8.42
N ASP A 90 3.41 1.25 8.70
CA ASP A 90 2.60 0.30 9.48
C ASP A 90 2.67 0.64 10.98
N PRO A 91 1.54 1.03 11.62
CA PRO A 91 1.53 1.42 13.03
C PRO A 91 1.82 0.25 13.98
N LYS A 92 1.42 -0.97 13.63
CA LYS A 92 1.65 -2.18 14.44
C LYS A 92 3.13 -2.54 14.40
N LEU A 93 3.73 -2.57 13.20
CA LEU A 93 5.16 -2.81 13.03
C LEU A 93 5.98 -1.70 13.72
N HIS A 94 5.59 -0.43 13.58
CA HIS A 94 6.26 0.68 14.26
C HIS A 94 6.31 0.46 15.78
N ALA A 95 5.18 0.09 16.39
CA ALA A 95 5.13 -0.17 17.83
C ALA A 95 6.00 -1.37 18.24
N GLU A 96 6.04 -2.43 17.43
CA GLU A 96 6.87 -3.62 17.68
C GLU A 96 8.37 -3.29 17.58
N LEU A 97 8.78 -2.53 16.57
CA LEU A 97 10.17 -2.10 16.39
C LEU A 97 10.64 -1.19 17.52
N MET A 98 9.84 -0.18 17.90
CA MET A 98 10.17 0.73 19.00
C MET A 98 10.35 -0.01 20.33
N GLN A 99 9.57 -1.06 20.56
CA GLN A 99 9.63 -1.85 21.79
C GLN A 99 10.59 -3.05 21.70
N HIS A 100 11.37 -3.16 20.62
CA HIS A 100 12.28 -4.29 20.38
C HIS A 100 11.59 -5.65 20.51
N LYS A 101 10.33 -5.71 20.07
CA LYS A 101 9.46 -6.89 20.17
C LYS A 101 9.71 -7.84 19.00
N CYS A 102 10.07 -9.07 19.33
CA CYS A 102 10.28 -10.15 18.36
C CYS A 102 9.07 -10.48 17.49
N GLN A 103 7.87 -10.02 17.87
CA GLN A 103 6.66 -10.10 17.06
C GLN A 103 6.80 -9.43 15.69
N ALA A 104 7.71 -8.47 15.53
CA ALA A 104 8.06 -7.88 14.23
C ALA A 104 8.48 -8.92 13.18
N PHE A 105 9.02 -10.07 13.62
CA PHE A 105 9.41 -11.19 12.76
C PHE A 105 8.36 -12.32 12.71
N ASN A 106 7.11 -12.09 13.13
CA ASN A 106 6.06 -13.11 13.10
C ASN A 106 5.18 -13.05 11.86
N LYS A 107 5.24 -11.96 11.08
CA LYS A 107 4.46 -11.80 9.86
C LYS A 107 5.39 -11.68 8.67
N ASN A 108 5.04 -12.36 7.58
CA ASN A 108 5.60 -12.00 6.29
C ASN A 108 4.94 -10.69 5.87
N PHE A 109 5.75 -9.67 5.55
CA PHE A 109 5.20 -8.40 5.10
C PHE A 109 4.54 -8.64 3.75
N SER A 110 3.22 -8.61 3.73
CA SER A 110 2.42 -8.82 2.53
C SER A 110 1.27 -7.86 2.61
N LEU A 111 1.16 -6.97 1.63
CA LEU A 111 -0.09 -6.27 1.43
C LEU A 111 -1.13 -7.32 1.03
N PRO A 112 -2.42 -7.12 1.33
CA PRO A 112 -3.49 -8.03 0.93
C PRO A 112 -3.58 -8.33 -0.59
N ASN A 113 -2.70 -7.77 -1.43
CA ASN A 113 -2.68 -7.94 -2.88
C ASN A 113 -1.26 -8.12 -3.47
N SER A 114 -0.22 -8.35 -2.65
CA SER A 114 1.11 -8.72 -3.16
C SER A 114 1.11 -10.20 -3.54
N TYR A 115 0.61 -10.50 -4.75
CA TYR A 115 0.83 -11.74 -5.48
C TYR A 115 0.77 -13.04 -4.66
N PHE A 116 -0.30 -13.30 -3.90
CA PHE A 116 -0.70 -14.70 -3.71
C PHE A 116 -2.13 -14.96 -3.26
N PHE A 117 -2.76 -14.15 -2.40
CA PHE A 117 -4.11 -14.47 -1.92
C PHE A 117 -4.88 -13.23 -1.46
N LEU A 118 -5.79 -12.72 -2.31
CA LEU A 118 -7.11 -12.12 -2.02
C LEU A 118 -7.58 -11.28 -3.23
N PRO A 119 -8.90 -11.07 -3.42
CA PRO A 119 -9.45 -10.60 -4.68
C PRO A 119 -9.08 -9.13 -4.92
N ASN A 120 -8.48 -8.86 -6.07
CA ASN A 120 -8.24 -7.52 -6.57
C ASN A 120 -9.49 -6.66 -6.34
N SER A 121 -9.34 -5.46 -5.74
CA SER A 121 -10.40 -4.47 -5.92
C SER A 121 -10.55 -4.27 -7.42
N PRO A 122 -11.76 -4.37 -7.98
CA PRO A 122 -11.95 -4.31 -9.43
C PRO A 122 -11.64 -2.91 -9.99
N SER A 123 -11.39 -1.93 -9.11
CA SER A 123 -11.04 -0.55 -9.44
C SER A 123 -9.55 -0.23 -9.33
N ILE A 124 -8.83 -0.89 -8.42
CA ILE A 124 -7.44 -0.54 -8.06
C ILE A 124 -6.70 -1.76 -7.50
N SER A 125 -5.44 -1.91 -7.88
CA SER A 125 -4.52 -2.88 -7.30
C SER A 125 -3.30 -2.17 -6.71
N PHE A 126 -2.58 -2.87 -5.83
CA PHE A 126 -1.45 -2.32 -5.10
C PHE A 126 -0.30 -3.31 -5.11
N GLU A 127 0.91 -2.79 -5.29
CA GLU A 127 2.14 -3.55 -5.33
C GLU A 127 3.15 -2.91 -4.39
N ILE A 128 3.78 -3.69 -3.53
CA ILE A 128 4.89 -3.19 -2.70
C ILE A 128 6.08 -2.98 -3.63
N VAL A 129 6.70 -1.81 -3.56
CA VAL A 129 7.96 -1.53 -4.25
C VAL A 129 9.11 -2.00 -3.34
N PRO A 130 9.83 -3.10 -3.67
CA PRO A 130 10.73 -3.77 -2.74
C PRO A 130 12.12 -3.12 -2.63
N MET A 131 12.26 -1.83 -2.97
CA MET A 131 13.57 -1.15 -3.05
C MET A 131 14.37 -1.21 -1.74
N ASN A 132 13.68 -1.11 -0.60
CA ASN A 132 14.31 -1.12 0.73
C ASN A 132 13.92 -2.36 1.53
N PHE A 133 13.73 -3.51 0.88
CA PHE A 133 13.39 -4.76 1.57
C PHE A 133 14.59 -5.70 1.64
N VAL A 134 14.78 -6.31 2.81
CA VAL A 134 15.81 -7.33 3.04
C VAL A 134 15.16 -8.66 3.38
N ASN A 135 15.77 -9.74 2.92
CA ASN A 135 15.39 -11.10 3.25
C ASN A 135 15.95 -11.47 4.64
N PHE A 136 15.08 -11.90 5.53
CA PHE A 136 15.38 -12.43 6.85
C PHE A 136 14.93 -13.89 6.91
N PHE A 137 15.78 -14.76 7.43
CA PHE A 137 15.49 -16.17 7.61
C PHE A 137 15.23 -16.44 9.07
N LYS A 138 13.96 -16.67 9.41
CA LYS A 138 13.55 -17.01 10.77
C LYS A 138 13.56 -18.51 10.95
N CYS A 139 14.39 -18.99 11.86
CA CYS A 139 14.50 -20.40 12.18
C CYS A 139 14.07 -20.67 13.62
N ASN A 140 13.05 -21.50 13.78
CA ASN A 140 12.54 -21.88 15.09
C ASN A 140 13.54 -22.76 15.83
N SER A 141 13.75 -22.45 17.10
CA SER A 141 14.52 -23.24 18.06
C SER A 141 13.52 -23.93 18.99
N THR A 142 13.38 -25.25 18.89
CA THR A 142 12.51 -25.99 19.81
C THR A 142 13.20 -26.10 21.17
N SER A 143 12.48 -26.21 22.29
CA SER A 143 13.15 -26.49 23.58
C SER A 143 13.89 -27.85 23.61
N LYS A 144 13.66 -28.68 22.59
CA LYS A 144 14.36 -29.94 22.30
C LYS A 144 15.39 -29.82 21.17
N SER A 145 15.76 -28.61 20.73
CA SER A 145 16.82 -28.48 19.72
C SER A 145 18.11 -29.01 20.31
N THR A 146 18.45 -30.23 19.90
CA THR A 146 19.77 -30.79 20.06
C THR A 146 20.79 -29.79 19.51
N PRO A 147 22.00 -29.70 20.09
CA PRO A 147 23.08 -28.84 19.60
C PRO A 147 23.26 -28.91 18.06
N ASN A 148 22.98 -30.09 17.50
CA ASN A 148 23.03 -30.40 16.07
C ASN A 148 22.11 -29.54 15.18
N ILE A 149 20.92 -29.13 15.62
CA ILE A 149 20.01 -28.31 14.78
C ILE A 149 20.54 -26.89 14.65
N THR A 150 21.00 -26.31 15.77
CA THR A 150 21.59 -24.96 15.77
C THR A 150 22.87 -24.95 14.94
N GLN A 151 23.72 -25.97 15.08
CA GLN A 151 24.93 -26.10 14.29
C GLN A 151 24.62 -26.25 12.80
N LYS A 152 23.68 -27.12 12.41
CA LYS A 152 23.25 -27.28 11.01
C LYS A 152 22.75 -25.98 10.40
N ASN A 153 22.01 -25.17 11.16
CA ASN A 153 21.54 -23.88 10.69
C ASN A 153 22.69 -22.87 10.56
N ASN A 154 23.63 -22.84 11.51
CA ASN A 154 24.83 -22.00 11.41
C ASN A 154 25.69 -22.38 10.20
N ASP A 155 25.85 -23.68 9.93
CA ASP A 155 26.60 -24.17 8.77
C ASP A 155 25.87 -23.80 7.46
N HIS A 156 24.54 -23.90 7.44
CA HIS A 156 23.73 -23.55 6.26
C HIS A 156 23.72 -22.04 5.97
N PHE A 157 23.68 -21.22 7.01
CA PHE A 157 23.73 -19.76 6.92
C PHE A 157 25.15 -19.24 7.20
N ALA A 158 26.18 -19.99 6.82
CA ALA A 158 27.57 -19.52 6.91
C ALA A 158 27.72 -18.20 6.13
N GLY A 159 28.37 -17.20 6.75
CA GLY A 159 28.48 -15.85 6.19
C GLY A 159 27.26 -14.94 6.40
N TYR A 160 26.19 -15.42 7.04
CA TYR A 160 25.07 -14.58 7.45
C TYR A 160 25.30 -14.04 8.86
N LYS A 161 24.78 -12.83 9.11
CA LYS A 161 24.62 -12.29 10.46
C LYS A 161 23.49 -13.03 11.17
N MET A 162 23.64 -13.23 12.49
CA MET A 162 22.63 -13.90 13.32
C MET A 162 22.17 -13.01 14.46
N TYR A 163 20.86 -12.93 14.66
CA TYR A 163 20.24 -12.38 15.85
C TYR A 163 19.48 -13.47 16.63
N ASN A 164 19.87 -13.72 17.87
CA ASN A 164 19.32 -14.74 18.76
C ASN A 164 18.66 -14.15 20.02
N GLY A 165 18.38 -12.84 20.04
CA GLY A 165 17.71 -12.19 21.17
C GLY A 165 16.22 -12.53 21.30
N CYS A 166 15.66 -13.28 20.35
CA CYS A 166 14.27 -13.74 20.39
C CYS A 166 14.14 -15.11 21.04
N LYS A 167 13.20 -15.22 21.99
CA LYS A 167 12.90 -16.51 22.61
C LYS A 167 12.19 -17.44 21.61
N GLY A 168 12.80 -18.59 21.34
CA GLY A 168 12.20 -19.65 20.54
C GLY A 168 12.52 -19.61 19.04
N PHE A 169 13.31 -18.63 18.57
CA PHE A 169 13.82 -18.60 17.20
C PHE A 169 15.02 -17.68 17.05
N SER A 170 15.85 -17.94 16.04
CA SER A 170 16.93 -17.05 15.59
C SER A 170 16.60 -16.47 14.22
N ILE A 171 17.13 -15.28 13.94
CA ILE A 171 17.03 -14.61 12.64
C ILE A 171 18.42 -14.59 11.99
N TYR A 172 18.50 -15.04 10.73
CA TYR A 172 19.69 -14.95 9.90
C TYR A 172 19.44 -13.97 8.76
N TYR A 173 20.43 -13.13 8.44
CA TYR A 173 20.29 -12.11 7.40
C TYR A 173 21.64 -11.68 6.82
N LYS A 174 21.60 -11.16 5.60
CA LYS A 174 22.71 -10.47 4.94
C LYS A 174 22.26 -9.08 4.53
N LEU A 175 23.16 -8.11 4.60
CA LEU A 175 22.87 -6.76 4.14
C LEU A 175 23.29 -6.61 2.68
N PRO A 176 22.61 -5.75 1.89
CA PRO A 176 23.06 -5.43 0.54
C PRO A 176 24.51 -4.91 0.58
N GLY A 177 25.42 -5.59 -0.11
CA GLY A 177 26.86 -5.29 -0.11
C GLY A 177 27.73 -6.17 0.79
N ASP A 178 27.15 -7.08 1.58
CA ASP A 178 27.90 -8.13 2.30
C ASP A 178 28.22 -9.30 1.32
N ASP A 179 29.47 -9.37 0.80
CA ASP A 179 30.11 -10.41 -0.05
C ASP A 179 29.29 -11.07 -1.20
N ASP A 180 29.92 -11.24 -2.37
CA ASP A 180 29.36 -11.72 -3.66
C ASP A 180 28.83 -13.19 -3.69
N ASP A 181 28.57 -13.83 -2.55
CA ASP A 181 28.00 -15.18 -2.51
C ASP A 181 26.51 -15.18 -2.86
N GLU A 182 26.06 -16.17 -3.64
CA GLU A 182 24.64 -16.34 -3.96
C GLU A 182 23.76 -16.43 -2.70
N ASP A 183 22.70 -15.62 -2.64
CA ASP A 183 21.69 -15.70 -1.58
C ASP A 183 21.05 -17.10 -1.49
N VAL A 184 20.74 -17.54 -0.26
CA VAL A 184 20.03 -18.79 -0.03
C VAL A 184 18.63 -18.69 -0.65
N ARG A 185 18.40 -19.46 -1.72
CA ARG A 185 17.09 -19.53 -2.38
C ARG A 185 16.05 -20.14 -1.44
N ALA A 186 14.83 -19.61 -1.45
CA ALA A 186 13.74 -20.06 -0.58
C ALA A 186 13.42 -21.57 -0.69
N GLY A 187 13.72 -22.21 -1.82
CA GLY A 187 13.54 -23.65 -2.04
C GLY A 187 14.55 -24.55 -1.31
N ASN A 188 15.63 -23.97 -0.75
CA ASN A 188 16.70 -24.71 -0.06
C ASN A 188 16.67 -24.52 1.46
N LEU A 189 15.57 -24.01 2.01
CA LEU A 189 15.49 -23.70 3.44
C LEU A 189 15.37 -24.95 4.32
N PRO A 190 16.04 -24.98 5.48
CA PRO A 190 15.78 -26.00 6.49
C PRO A 190 14.31 -26.02 6.91
N ALA A 191 13.78 -27.20 7.26
CA ALA A 191 12.35 -27.37 7.56
C ALA A 191 11.83 -26.53 8.75
N ASN A 192 12.70 -26.08 9.66
CA ASN A 192 12.36 -25.21 10.77
C ASN A 192 12.52 -23.71 10.46
N CYS A 193 12.89 -23.36 9.23
CA CYS A 193 13.15 -22.01 8.80
C CYS A 193 12.09 -21.49 7.83
N SER A 194 11.88 -20.18 7.84
CA SER A 194 10.95 -19.47 6.96
C SER A 194 11.58 -18.17 6.49
N LEU A 195 11.29 -17.78 5.24
CA LEU A 195 11.70 -16.50 4.68
C LEU A 195 10.70 -15.42 5.06
N ILE A 196 11.21 -14.29 5.53
CA ILE A 196 10.48 -13.08 5.87
C ILE A 196 11.13 -11.91 5.12
N ARG A 197 10.33 -11.02 4.54
CA ARG A 197 10.85 -9.76 3.97
C ARG A 197 10.41 -8.60 4.82
N LEU A 198 11.35 -7.75 5.23
CA LEU A 198 11.05 -6.55 6.02
C LEU A 198 11.69 -5.30 5.41
N PRO A 199 11.04 -4.13 5.56
CA PRO A 199 11.63 -2.88 5.13
C PRO A 199 12.78 -2.46 6.05
N ILE A 200 13.79 -1.79 5.49
CA ILE A 200 14.94 -1.24 6.22
C ILE A 200 15.05 0.27 5.97
N ARG A 201 15.60 1.01 6.95
CA ARG A 201 15.85 2.47 6.83
C ARG A 201 17.32 2.84 6.77
N SER A 202 18.21 1.93 7.12
CA SER A 202 19.66 2.14 7.13
C SER A 202 20.36 0.82 6.91
N ILE A 203 21.51 0.85 6.24
CA ILE A 203 22.42 -0.29 6.12
C ILE A 203 23.64 0.07 6.96
N SER A 204 23.56 -0.20 8.26
CA SER A 204 24.69 0.05 9.17
C SER A 204 24.65 -0.98 10.28
N ASP A 205 25.77 -1.68 10.45
CA ASP A 205 25.93 -2.74 11.45
C ASP A 205 25.99 -2.20 12.88
N ASP A 206 26.42 -0.95 13.04
CA ASP A 206 26.65 -0.35 14.36
C ASP A 206 25.36 -0.03 15.12
N VAL A 207 24.22 0.03 14.43
CA VAL A 207 22.97 0.53 15.00
C VAL A 207 22.09 -0.61 15.57
N GLY A 208 22.40 -1.87 15.29
CA GLY A 208 21.65 -3.04 15.78
C GLY A 208 20.37 -3.35 14.99
N LEU A 209 19.95 -4.63 14.98
CA LEU A 209 18.93 -5.17 14.06
C LEU A 209 17.60 -4.39 14.07
N PHE A 210 17.03 -4.12 15.24
CA PHE A 210 15.74 -3.41 15.33
C PHE A 210 15.81 -1.97 14.84
N ASN A 211 16.95 -1.31 15.02
CA ASN A 211 17.13 0.05 14.54
C ASN A 211 17.36 0.11 13.04
N MET A 212 17.87 -0.97 12.44
CA MET A 212 18.03 -1.07 10.99
C MET A 212 16.68 -1.16 10.27
N LEU A 213 15.70 -1.84 10.88
CA LEU A 213 14.37 -2.04 10.33
C LEU A 213 13.56 -0.74 10.27
N SER A 214 12.64 -0.70 9.31
CA SER A 214 11.74 0.41 9.08
C SER A 214 10.28 -0.06 9.12
N PRO A 215 9.37 0.70 9.74
CA PRO A 215 7.94 0.48 9.57
C PRO A 215 7.42 1.09 8.26
N ALA A 216 8.25 1.87 7.55
CA ALA A 216 7.90 2.58 6.34
C ALA A 216 8.23 1.76 5.09
N PHE A 217 7.32 1.77 4.12
CA PHE A 217 7.46 1.06 2.85
C PHE A 217 6.69 1.78 1.74
N LEU A 218 7.15 1.63 0.51
CA LEU A 218 6.56 2.27 -0.66
C LEU A 218 5.59 1.31 -1.36
N VAL A 219 4.44 1.84 -1.75
CA VAL A 219 3.39 1.10 -2.47
C VAL A 219 3.11 1.81 -3.78
N GLU A 220 3.16 1.07 -4.88
CA GLU A 220 2.64 1.50 -6.18
C GLU A 220 1.17 1.08 -6.29
N TYR A 221 0.32 1.98 -6.79
CA TYR A 221 -1.08 1.67 -7.08
C TYR A 221 -1.37 1.74 -8.57
N LYS A 222 -2.21 0.81 -9.05
CA LYS A 222 -2.59 0.70 -10.46
C LYS A 222 -4.11 0.69 -10.56
N LEU A 223 -4.66 1.65 -11.28
CA LEU A 223 -6.09 1.66 -11.60
C LEU A 223 -6.41 0.55 -12.59
N SER A 224 -7.56 -0.10 -12.42
CA SER A 224 -8.07 -0.98 -13.47
C SER A 224 -8.40 -0.16 -14.72
N GLU A 225 -8.34 -0.80 -15.89
CA GLU A 225 -8.67 -0.12 -17.15
C GLU A 225 -10.10 0.47 -17.12
N GLY A 226 -11.05 -0.27 -16.53
CA GLY A 226 -12.42 0.20 -16.36
C GLY A 226 -12.51 1.46 -15.50
N CYS A 227 -11.80 1.48 -14.36
CA CYS A 227 -11.80 2.64 -13.49
C CYS A 227 -11.07 3.84 -14.12
N TYR A 228 -9.93 3.60 -14.78
CA TYR A 228 -9.23 4.62 -15.55
C TYR A 228 -10.18 5.28 -16.58
N ARG A 229 -10.79 4.48 -17.47
CA ARG A 229 -11.72 5.01 -18.49
C ARG A 229 -12.90 5.76 -17.87
N CYS A 230 -13.47 5.22 -16.78
CA CYS A 230 -14.55 5.86 -16.05
C CYS A 230 -14.16 7.26 -15.55
N HIS A 231 -13.03 7.37 -14.85
CA HIS A 231 -12.57 8.62 -14.27
C HIS A 231 -12.28 9.69 -15.34
N TYR A 232 -11.57 9.32 -16.41
CA TYR A 232 -11.29 10.24 -17.53
C TYR A 232 -12.55 10.60 -18.33
N GLY A 233 -13.56 9.71 -18.32
CA GLY A 233 -14.92 9.97 -18.81
C GLY A 233 -15.78 10.85 -17.90
N ARG A 234 -15.23 11.42 -16.82
CA ARG A 234 -15.94 12.20 -15.77
C ARG A 234 -16.89 11.38 -14.90
N GLY A 235 -16.75 10.06 -14.89
CA GLY A 235 -17.43 9.17 -13.95
C GLY A 235 -16.66 9.00 -12.63
N GLN A 236 -17.31 8.33 -11.69
CA GLN A 236 -16.76 7.93 -10.39
C GLN A 236 -16.68 6.41 -10.32
N CYS A 237 -15.49 5.89 -10.01
CA CYS A 237 -15.28 4.46 -9.76
C CYS A 237 -15.91 4.08 -8.43
N ARG A 238 -16.82 3.11 -8.45
CA ARG A 238 -17.41 2.51 -7.24
C ARG A 238 -17.21 1.00 -7.28
N THR A 239 -17.05 0.43 -6.09
CA THR A 239 -17.08 -1.02 -5.89
C THR A 239 -18.28 -1.31 -5.01
N ASP A 240 -19.16 -2.21 -5.45
CA ASP A 240 -20.33 -2.60 -4.67
C ASP A 240 -19.97 -3.63 -3.58
N ILE A 241 -20.96 -3.98 -2.75
CA ILE A 241 -20.82 -4.97 -1.67
C ILE A 241 -20.48 -6.39 -2.18
N ALA A 242 -20.68 -6.66 -3.47
CA ALA A 242 -20.33 -7.92 -4.11
C ALA A 242 -18.93 -7.89 -4.76
N ASN A 243 -18.14 -6.84 -4.48
CA ASN A 243 -16.83 -6.58 -5.06
C ASN A 243 -16.87 -6.45 -6.60
N LYS A 244 -17.97 -5.92 -7.16
CA LYS A 244 -18.10 -5.63 -8.59
C LYS A 244 -17.87 -4.14 -8.84
N PHE A 245 -17.12 -3.84 -9.89
CA PHE A 245 -16.87 -2.48 -10.35
C PHE A 245 -18.10 -1.86 -11.03
N HIS A 246 -18.35 -0.59 -10.71
CA HIS A 246 -19.37 0.24 -11.34
C HIS A 246 -18.80 1.63 -11.65
N CYS A 247 -19.15 2.16 -12.82
CA CYS A 247 -18.90 3.55 -13.16
C CYS A 247 -20.19 4.36 -13.01
N THR A 248 -20.17 5.39 -12.17
CA THR A 248 -21.34 6.24 -11.91
C THR A 248 -21.09 7.66 -12.41
N TYR A 249 -22.10 8.28 -13.04
CA TYR A 249 -22.01 9.65 -13.54
C TYR A 249 -22.95 10.54 -12.72
N PRO A 250 -22.42 11.35 -11.78
CA PRO A 250 -23.24 12.19 -10.89
C PRO A 250 -24.14 13.18 -11.65
N ASN A 251 -23.72 13.58 -12.86
CA ASN A 251 -24.40 14.59 -13.68
C ASN A 251 -25.25 14.00 -14.82
N ASN A 252 -25.34 12.67 -14.95
CA ASN A 252 -26.18 12.04 -15.97
C ASN A 252 -26.71 10.66 -15.49
N PRO A 253 -27.89 10.64 -14.83
CA PRO A 253 -28.51 9.40 -14.37
C PRO A 253 -28.82 8.41 -15.49
N GLN A 254 -28.98 8.85 -16.74
CA GLN A 254 -29.28 7.99 -17.89
C GLN A 254 -28.04 7.24 -18.43
N ALA A 255 -26.83 7.61 -18.00
CA ALA A 255 -25.60 6.87 -18.33
C ALA A 255 -25.29 5.71 -17.36
N GLN A 256 -26.13 5.51 -16.33
CA GLN A 256 -26.01 4.41 -15.39
C GLN A 256 -26.50 3.12 -16.07
N GLY A 257 -25.58 2.33 -16.63
CA GLY A 257 -25.94 1.00 -17.15
C GLY A 257 -25.19 0.50 -18.38
N HIS A 258 -24.25 1.24 -18.96
CA HIS A 258 -23.39 0.67 -19.99
C HIS A 258 -22.28 -0.17 -19.37
N GLN A 259 -22.63 -1.41 -19.00
CA GLN A 259 -21.70 -2.52 -19.11
C GLN A 259 -21.50 -2.72 -20.62
N GLU A 260 -20.65 -1.88 -21.21
CA GLU A 260 -20.40 -1.90 -22.65
C GLU A 260 -19.58 -3.15 -22.98
N ASN A 261 -20.27 -4.25 -23.24
CA ASN A 261 -19.72 -5.32 -24.04
C ASN A 261 -19.48 -4.73 -25.45
N ASN A 262 -18.27 -4.22 -25.72
CA ASN A 262 -17.94 -3.72 -27.05
C ASN A 262 -16.89 -4.62 -27.75
N PRO A 263 -17.21 -5.24 -28.90
CA PRO A 263 -16.36 -6.12 -29.70
C PRO A 263 -15.02 -5.56 -30.22
N HIS A 264 -14.69 -4.28 -29.99
CA HIS A 264 -13.45 -3.66 -30.51
C HIS A 264 -12.14 -4.10 -29.83
N ALA A 265 -12.18 -5.11 -28.96
CA ALA A 265 -10.98 -5.83 -28.51
C ALA A 265 -10.22 -6.53 -29.68
N GLN A 266 -10.81 -6.63 -30.88
CA GLN A 266 -10.15 -7.24 -32.04
C GLN A 266 -9.27 -6.28 -32.86
N ASP A 267 -9.46 -4.96 -32.78
CA ASP A 267 -8.67 -4.02 -33.59
C ASP A 267 -7.34 -3.62 -32.95
N ALA A 268 -7.22 -3.68 -31.61
CA ALA A 268 -5.94 -3.46 -30.93
C ALA A 268 -4.99 -4.68 -31.04
N ILE A 269 -5.52 -5.88 -31.32
CA ILE A 269 -4.73 -7.10 -31.56
C ILE A 269 -4.12 -7.08 -32.97
N THR A 270 -4.78 -6.43 -33.94
CA THR A 270 -4.31 -6.37 -35.33
C THR A 270 -3.17 -5.35 -35.52
N THR A 271 -3.11 -4.27 -34.73
CA THR A 271 -2.01 -3.30 -34.81
C THR A 271 -0.72 -3.78 -34.11
N ARG A 272 -0.81 -4.67 -33.11
CA ARG A 272 0.38 -5.33 -32.52
C ARG A 272 1.02 -6.40 -33.41
N ARG A 273 0.30 -6.98 -34.39
CA ARG A 273 0.88 -7.90 -35.38
C ARG A 273 1.63 -7.20 -36.53
N LYS A 274 1.40 -5.89 -36.76
CA LYS A 274 2.09 -5.12 -37.81
C LYS A 274 3.42 -4.49 -37.39
N PHE A 275 3.71 -4.40 -36.09
CA PHE A 275 5.00 -3.90 -35.59
C PHE A 275 6.03 -5.01 -35.23
N GLY A 276 5.69 -6.28 -35.46
CA GLY A 276 6.56 -7.43 -35.22
C GLY A 276 7.22 -8.04 -36.46
N LEU A 277 7.21 -7.34 -37.60
CA LEU A 277 7.79 -7.80 -38.87
C LEU A 277 8.48 -6.62 -39.56
N THR A 278 9.67 -6.25 -39.07
CA THR A 278 10.67 -5.49 -39.84
C THR A 278 11.99 -5.53 -39.07
N LEU A 279 12.68 -6.66 -39.13
CA LEU A 279 14.14 -6.77 -38.97
C LEU A 279 14.54 -8.08 -39.64
N GLY A 280 14.93 -7.97 -40.91
CA GLY A 280 15.35 -9.10 -41.73
C GLY A 280 15.32 -8.76 -43.22
N ALA A 281 16.33 -8.01 -43.68
CA ALA A 281 16.92 -8.12 -45.02
C ALA A 281 18.03 -7.09 -45.17
N GLY A 282 19.26 -7.56 -45.41
CA GLY A 282 20.39 -6.70 -45.75
C GLY A 282 21.71 -7.46 -45.65
N SER A 283 21.98 -8.23 -46.71
CA SER A 283 23.28 -8.57 -47.31
C SER A 283 24.51 -8.77 -46.41
#